data_AF-A0A0J6YFU0-F1
#
_entry.id   AF-A0A0J6YFU0-F1
#
_cell.length_a   1.000
_cell.length_b   1.000
_cell.length_c   1.000
_cell.angle_alpha   90.00
_cell.angle_beta   90.00
_cell.angle_gamma   90.00
#
_symmetry.space_group_name_H-M   'P 1'
#
loop_
_entity.id
_entity.type
_entity.pdbx_description
1 polymer ?
#
loop_
_entity_poly.entity_id
_entity_poly.type
_entity_poly.pdbx_seq_one_letter_code
_entity_poly.pdbx_strand_id
1 'polypeptide(L)'
;MMDHIQGTDLETLWMRGLKPKEKETIINEIAAILTQLRTLHPPQEGVVASAQGGAILDYRIGSQLVGPFQSHSSFHSFLRGGVPLETTAKVFGEDIASCHSNNYQTFFSHSDLAPRNIIIRNGRIVGVVDWALAG
;
A
#
# COMPACT_ATOMS: atom_id res chain seq x y z
N MET A 1 14.31 -18.07 -5.27
CA MET A 1 14.46 -17.74 -6.70
C MET A 1 13.07 -17.58 -7.26
N MET A 2 12.77 -16.49 -7.95
CA MET A 2 11.46 -16.28 -8.57
C MET A 2 11.57 -16.61 -10.06
N ASP A 3 10.51 -17.19 -10.62
CA ASP A 3 10.44 -17.45 -12.06
C ASP A 3 10.17 -16.15 -12.82
N HIS A 4 10.72 -16.05 -14.02
CA HIS A 4 10.51 -14.89 -14.88
C HIS A 4 9.06 -14.83 -15.38
N ILE A 5 8.37 -13.72 -15.10
CA ILE A 5 7.02 -13.45 -15.61
C ILE A 5 7.13 -12.78 -16.97
N GLN A 6 6.76 -13.48 -18.04
CA GLN A 6 6.70 -12.89 -19.38
C GLN A 6 5.57 -11.86 -19.47
N GLY A 7 5.89 -10.65 -19.94
CA GLY A 7 4.91 -9.61 -20.22
C GLY A 7 5.56 -8.25 -20.46
N THR A 8 4.74 -7.21 -20.49
CA THR A 8 5.15 -5.80 -20.51
C THR A 8 4.48 -5.11 -19.34
N ASP A 9 5.19 -4.22 -18.65
CA ASP A 9 4.62 -3.45 -17.55
C ASP A 9 3.49 -2.52 -18.03
N LEU A 10 2.55 -2.23 -17.13
CA LEU A 10 1.37 -1.43 -17.43
C LEU A 10 1.74 0.01 -17.78
N GLU A 11 2.79 0.58 -17.19
CA GLU A 11 3.24 1.95 -17.47
C GLU A 11 3.62 2.11 -18.96
N THR A 12 4.45 1.20 -19.46
CA THR A 12 4.86 1.14 -20.87
C THR A 12 3.65 0.98 -21.79
N LEU A 13 2.72 0.09 -21.46
CA LEU A 13 1.51 -0.11 -22.28
C LEU A 13 0.60 1.12 -22.27
N TRP A 14 0.50 1.80 -21.13
CA TRP A 14 -0.31 3.01 -21.01
C TRP A 14 0.19 4.10 -21.95
N MET A 15 1.50 4.31 -22.02
CA MET A 15 2.15 5.25 -22.95
C MET A 15 1.96 4.86 -24.43
N ARG A 16 1.91 3.56 -24.73
CA ARG A 16 1.67 3.05 -26.10
C ARG A 16 0.23 3.16 -26.57
N GLY A 17 -0.70 3.55 -25.69
CA GLY A 17 -2.10 3.81 -26.05
C GLY A 17 -3.01 2.58 -25.95
N LEU A 18 -3.24 2.09 -24.73
CA LEU A 18 -4.26 1.07 -24.46
C LEU A 18 -5.65 1.51 -24.93
N LYS A 19 -6.38 0.59 -25.55
CA LYS A 19 -7.78 0.81 -25.96
C LYS A 19 -8.68 0.89 -24.73
N PRO A 20 -9.84 1.59 -24.81
CA PRO A 20 -10.75 1.73 -23.68
C PRO A 20 -11.13 0.41 -23.00
N LYS A 21 -11.46 -0.62 -23.78
CA LYS A 21 -11.83 -1.96 -23.26
C LYS A 21 -10.67 -2.67 -22.54
N GLU A 22 -9.42 -2.44 -22.97
CA GLU A 22 -8.25 -3.01 -22.31
C GLU A 22 -8.02 -2.33 -20.96
N LYS A 23 -8.15 -0.99 -20.90
CA LYS A 23 -8.08 -0.23 -19.65
C LYS A 23 -9.14 -0.69 -18.66
N GLU A 24 -10.39 -0.85 -19.12
CA GLU A 24 -11.49 -1.35 -18.29
C GLU A 24 -11.19 -2.75 -17.73
N THR A 25 -10.71 -3.65 -18.57
CA THR A 25 -10.32 -5.01 -18.14
C THR A 25 -9.24 -4.95 -17.06
N ILE A 26 -8.19 -4.17 -17.27
CA ILE A 26 -7.07 -4.03 -16.35
C ILE A 26 -7.53 -3.43 -15.01
N ILE A 27 -8.36 -2.38 -15.03
CA ILE A 27 -8.88 -1.76 -13.80
C ILE A 27 -9.71 -2.77 -12.99
N ASN A 28 -10.55 -3.56 -13.65
CA ASN A 28 -11.34 -4.60 -12.99
C ASN A 28 -10.45 -5.69 -12.35
N GLU A 29 -9.36 -6.07 -13.01
CA GLU A 29 -8.39 -7.02 -12.46
C GLU A 29 -7.60 -6.44 -11.27
N ILE A 30 -7.19 -5.16 -11.33
CA ILE A 30 -6.57 -4.46 -10.19
C ILE A 30 -7.53 -4.47 -9.00
N ALA A 31 -8.81 -4.14 -9.22
CA ALA A 31 -9.82 -4.16 -8.17
C ALA A 31 -9.98 -5.56 -7.56
N ALA A 32 -10.01 -6.61 -8.38
CA ALA A 32 -10.09 -7.99 -7.90
C ALA A 32 -8.87 -8.39 -7.06
N ILE A 33 -7.65 -8.00 -7.48
CA ILE A 33 -6.42 -8.24 -6.72
C ILE A 33 -6.47 -7.52 -5.38
N LEU A 34 -6.82 -6.24 -5.35
CA LEU A 34 -6.94 -5.46 -4.12
C LEU A 34 -7.97 -6.04 -3.16
N THR A 35 -9.11 -6.51 -3.68
CA THR A 35 -10.12 -7.20 -2.88
C THR A 35 -9.55 -8.48 -2.28
N GLN A 36 -8.80 -9.29 -3.03
CA GLN A 36 -8.15 -10.49 -2.49
C GLN A 36 -7.14 -10.16 -1.39
N LEU A 37 -6.26 -9.17 -1.59
CA LEU A 37 -5.29 -8.76 -0.57
C LEU A 37 -5.98 -8.32 0.73
N ARG A 38 -7.10 -7.61 0.63
CA ARG A 38 -7.89 -7.18 1.79
C ARG A 38 -8.62 -8.31 2.52
N THR A 39 -8.66 -9.52 1.97
CA THR A 39 -9.15 -10.70 2.73
C THR A 39 -8.10 -11.27 3.68
N LEU A 40 -6.83 -10.87 3.52
CA LEU A 40 -5.74 -11.25 4.42
C LEU A 40 -5.82 -10.39 5.68
N HIS A 41 -6.11 -11.05 6.80
CA HIS A 41 -6.19 -10.41 8.09
C HIS A 41 -4.83 -10.47 8.79
N PRO A 42 -4.42 -9.39 9.49
CA PRO A 42 -3.20 -9.42 10.27
C PRO A 42 -3.31 -10.41 11.44
N PRO A 43 -2.18 -10.86 12.02
CA PRO A 43 -2.17 -11.73 13.19
C PRO A 43 -2.75 -11.05 14.45
N GLN A 44 -2.77 -9.71 14.48
CA GLN A 44 -3.32 -8.89 15.55
C GLN A 44 -4.05 -7.68 14.96
N GLU A 45 -5.23 -7.36 15.50
CA GLU A 45 -5.96 -6.15 15.12
C GLU A 45 -5.15 -4.88 15.41
N GLY A 46 -5.18 -3.95 14.45
CA GLY A 46 -4.55 -2.63 14.60
C GLY A 46 -3.04 -2.59 14.44
N VAL A 47 -2.40 -3.74 14.18
CA VAL A 47 -0.96 -3.78 13.90
C VAL A 47 -0.63 -3.01 12.61
N VAL A 48 0.51 -2.36 12.57
CA VAL A 48 1.13 -1.82 11.34
C VAL A 48 2.54 -2.40 11.27
N ALA A 49 2.73 -3.37 10.40
CA ALA A 49 3.95 -4.17 10.30
C ALA A 49 4.20 -4.59 8.85
N SER A 50 5.40 -5.10 8.55
CA SER A 50 5.70 -5.69 7.25
C SER A 50 5.00 -7.03 7.07
N ALA A 51 5.06 -7.59 5.86
CA ALA A 51 4.51 -8.91 5.54
C ALA A 51 5.00 -10.06 6.46
N GLN A 52 6.14 -9.84 7.12
CA GLN A 52 6.77 -10.80 8.04
C GLN A 52 6.48 -10.47 9.52
N GLY A 53 5.65 -9.48 9.80
CA GLY A 53 5.31 -9.01 11.16
C GLY A 53 6.36 -8.10 11.80
N GLY A 54 7.38 -7.65 11.05
CA GLY A 54 8.46 -6.80 11.54
C GLY A 54 8.28 -5.32 11.21
N ALA A 55 9.37 -4.56 11.34
CA ALA A 55 9.42 -3.15 10.93
C ALA A 55 9.08 -2.98 9.44
N ILE A 56 8.48 -1.83 9.11
CA ILE A 56 8.12 -1.45 7.73
C ILE A 56 9.17 -0.52 7.14
N LEU A 57 9.33 -0.58 5.82
CA LEU A 57 9.98 0.45 5.02
C LEU A 57 8.91 1.13 4.17
N ASP A 58 8.82 2.46 4.22
CA ASP A 58 7.96 3.24 3.36
C ASP A 58 8.63 4.57 3.04
N TYR A 59 8.97 4.78 1.77
CA TYR A 59 9.72 5.97 1.34
C TYR A 59 8.93 7.28 1.49
N ARG A 60 7.61 7.23 1.74
CA ARG A 60 6.81 8.41 2.08
C ARG A 60 7.04 8.86 3.54
N ILE A 61 7.48 7.93 4.39
CA ILE A 61 7.86 8.19 5.78
C ILE A 61 9.35 8.54 5.86
N GLY A 62 10.20 7.74 5.20
CA GLY A 62 11.64 7.94 5.19
C GLY A 62 12.41 6.73 4.64
N SER A 63 13.74 6.81 4.68
CA SER A 63 14.63 5.75 4.18
C SER A 63 15.02 4.69 5.22
N GLN A 64 14.44 4.76 6.42
CA GLN A 64 14.76 3.87 7.54
C GLN A 64 13.58 2.96 7.86
N LEU A 65 13.89 1.78 8.40
CA LEU A 65 12.89 0.88 8.96
C LEU A 65 12.26 1.49 10.21
N VAL A 66 10.94 1.38 10.34
CA VAL A 66 10.17 1.92 11.48
C VAL A 66 9.15 0.89 11.98
N GLY A 67 8.81 0.96 13.27
CA GLY A 67 7.90 -0.02 13.89
C GLY A 67 8.57 -1.37 14.19
N PRO A 68 7.83 -2.49 14.22
CA PRO A 68 6.38 -2.58 13.98
C PRO A 68 5.59 -1.81 15.04
N PHE A 69 4.38 -1.39 14.70
CA PHE A 69 3.48 -0.67 15.59
C PHE A 69 2.33 -1.59 15.99
N GLN A 70 2.06 -1.71 17.29
CA GLN A 70 1.00 -2.59 17.80
C GLN A 70 -0.39 -1.97 17.76
N SER A 71 -0.49 -0.71 17.34
CA SER A 71 -1.75 0.01 17.20
C SER A 71 -1.61 1.15 16.19
N HIS A 72 -2.72 1.51 15.51
CA HIS A 72 -2.83 2.74 14.72
C HIS A 72 -2.47 3.99 15.52
N SER A 73 -2.80 4.03 16.83
CA SER A 73 -2.47 5.17 17.69
C SER A 73 -0.95 5.36 17.87
N SER A 74 -0.21 4.27 18.05
CA SER A 74 1.26 4.31 18.16
C SER A 74 1.91 4.71 16.84
N PHE A 75 1.39 4.22 15.71
CA PHE A 75 1.82 4.62 14.38
C PHE A 75 1.56 6.11 14.10
N HIS A 76 0.35 6.61 14.35
CA HIS A 76 0.05 8.03 14.16
C HIS A 76 0.83 8.93 15.11
N SER A 77 1.08 8.51 16.35
CA SER A 77 1.94 9.25 17.28
C SER A 77 3.36 9.40 16.73
N PHE A 78 3.90 8.32 16.15
CA PHE A 78 5.19 8.34 15.45
C PHE A 78 5.17 9.31 14.26
N LEU A 79 4.15 9.25 13.39
CA LEU A 79 4.03 10.16 12.23
C LEU A 79 3.96 11.64 12.61
N ARG A 80 3.39 11.95 13.78
CA ARG A 80 3.33 13.32 14.33
C ARG A 80 4.60 13.75 15.06
N GLY A 81 5.64 12.93 15.10
CA GLY A 81 6.86 13.22 15.85
C GLY A 81 6.63 13.37 17.36
N GLY A 82 5.65 12.66 17.91
CA GLY A 82 5.31 12.70 19.34
C GLY A 82 4.36 13.83 19.77
N VAL A 83 3.88 14.67 18.83
CA VAL A 83 2.85 15.68 19.15
C VAL A 83 1.55 14.98 19.61
N PRO A 84 1.03 15.31 20.81
CA PRO A 84 -0.21 14.74 21.32
C PRO A 84 -1.42 15.03 20.41
N LEU A 85 -2.38 14.11 20.37
CA LEU A 85 -3.55 14.21 19.48
C LEU A 85 -4.34 15.51 19.75
N GLU A 86 -4.43 15.90 21.01
CA GLU A 86 -5.14 17.09 21.52
C GLU A 86 -4.55 18.40 20.98
N THR A 87 -3.28 18.39 20.59
CA THR A 87 -2.56 19.56 20.07
C THR A 87 -2.26 19.46 18.57
N THR A 88 -2.61 18.33 17.94
CA THR A 88 -2.30 18.05 16.53
C THR A 88 -2.91 19.08 15.60
N ALA A 89 -4.16 19.49 15.83
CA ALA A 89 -4.84 20.48 15.00
C ALA A 89 -4.07 21.81 14.93
N LYS A 90 -3.41 22.22 16.03
CA LYS A 90 -2.63 23.45 16.09
C LYS A 90 -1.31 23.38 15.33
N VAL A 91 -0.71 22.19 15.23
CA VAL A 91 0.63 22.00 14.63
C VAL A 91 0.52 21.59 13.16
N PHE A 92 -0.42 20.70 12.84
CA PHE A 92 -0.54 20.05 11.52
C PHE A 92 -1.88 20.32 10.82
N GLY A 93 -2.81 21.03 11.47
CA GLY A 93 -4.14 21.33 10.92
C GLY A 93 -5.21 20.30 11.28
N GLU A 94 -6.47 20.71 11.08
CA GLU A 94 -7.66 19.91 11.41
C GLU A 94 -7.75 18.61 10.61
N ASP A 95 -7.31 18.61 9.35
CA ASP A 95 -7.38 17.42 8.50
C ASP A 95 -6.53 16.27 9.07
N ILE A 96 -5.33 16.59 9.58
CA ILE A 96 -4.43 15.60 10.19
C ILE A 96 -4.97 15.15 11.55
N ALA A 97 -5.50 16.08 12.36
CA ALA A 97 -6.10 15.74 13.64
C ALA A 97 -7.31 14.80 13.47
N SER A 98 -8.20 15.13 12.54
CA SER A 98 -9.38 14.34 12.19
C SER A 98 -8.97 12.96 11.68
N CYS A 99 -8.06 12.90 10.68
CA CYS A 99 -7.53 11.65 10.16
C CYS A 99 -6.98 10.77 11.29
N HIS A 100 -6.07 11.29 12.10
CA HIS A 100 -5.41 10.51 13.14
C HIS A 100 -6.29 10.14 14.34
N SER A 101 -7.50 10.70 14.44
CA SER A 101 -8.49 10.38 15.49
C SER A 101 -9.45 9.23 15.11
N ASN A 102 -9.47 8.83 13.84
CA ASN A 102 -10.36 7.78 13.36
C ASN A 102 -9.95 6.38 13.83
N ASN A 103 -10.93 5.47 13.82
CA ASN A 103 -10.70 4.05 13.98
C ASN A 103 -10.48 3.40 12.61
N TYR A 104 -9.38 2.67 12.48
CA TYR A 104 -8.97 2.01 11.25
C TYR A 104 -8.96 0.49 11.41
N GLN A 105 -9.07 -0.20 10.28
CA GLN A 105 -8.80 -1.63 10.18
C GLN A 105 -7.54 -1.82 9.33
N THR A 106 -6.61 -2.63 9.84
CA THR A 106 -5.41 -3.02 9.10
C THR A 106 -5.77 -4.09 8.07
N PHE A 107 -5.25 -3.92 6.85
CA PHE A 107 -5.31 -4.92 5.78
C PHE A 107 -3.93 -5.05 5.14
N PHE A 108 -3.63 -6.23 4.60
CA PHE A 108 -2.41 -6.42 3.82
C PHE A 108 -2.43 -5.57 2.54
N SER A 109 -1.33 -4.88 2.28
CA SER A 109 -1.15 -3.96 1.17
C SER A 109 0.21 -4.15 0.50
N HIS A 110 0.27 -3.86 -0.80
CA HIS A 110 1.52 -3.82 -1.55
C HIS A 110 2.38 -2.60 -1.17
N SER A 111 1.75 -1.49 -0.75
CA SER A 111 2.36 -0.19 -0.43
C SER A 111 3.12 0.53 -1.55
N ASP A 112 3.30 -0.09 -2.71
CA ASP A 112 3.83 0.52 -3.95
C ASP A 112 3.13 -0.02 -5.21
N LEU A 113 1.80 -0.10 -5.15
CA LEU A 113 1.01 -0.57 -6.30
C LEU A 113 0.98 0.52 -7.38
N ALA A 114 1.96 0.48 -8.28
CA ALA A 114 2.12 1.41 -9.39
C ALA A 114 2.10 0.68 -10.75
N PRO A 115 1.78 1.35 -11.87
CA PRO A 115 1.75 0.72 -13.19
C PRO A 115 3.05 0.00 -13.58
N ARG A 116 4.22 0.52 -13.18
CA ARG A 116 5.53 -0.13 -13.40
C ARG A 116 5.67 -1.50 -12.72
N ASN A 117 4.88 -1.76 -11.69
CA ASN A 117 4.90 -2.98 -10.88
C ASN A 117 3.82 -4.00 -11.32
N ILE A 118 3.06 -3.70 -12.38
CA ILE A 118 1.97 -4.57 -12.89
C ILE A 118 2.35 -5.08 -14.27
N ILE A 119 2.49 -6.40 -14.40
CA ILE A 119 2.90 -7.07 -15.64
C ILE A 119 1.68 -7.54 -16.41
N ILE A 120 1.59 -7.16 -17.68
CA ILE A 120 0.50 -7.48 -18.60
C ILE A 120 0.97 -8.44 -19.69
N ARG A 121 0.17 -9.46 -20.01
CA ARG A 121 0.34 -10.32 -21.19
C ARG A 121 -1.03 -10.63 -21.79
N ASN A 122 -1.16 -10.48 -23.10
CA ASN A 122 -2.41 -10.70 -23.84
C ASN A 122 -3.60 -9.89 -23.27
N GLY A 123 -3.35 -8.64 -22.85
CA GLY A 123 -4.37 -7.74 -22.32
C GLY A 123 -4.87 -8.09 -20.91
N ARG A 124 -4.17 -8.95 -20.18
CA ARG A 124 -4.51 -9.40 -18.82
C ARG A 124 -3.33 -9.21 -17.88
N ILE A 125 -3.59 -8.93 -16.61
CA ILE A 125 -2.58 -8.93 -15.56
C ILE A 125 -2.10 -10.37 -15.34
N VAL A 126 -0.80 -10.58 -15.42
CA VAL A 126 -0.14 -11.87 -15.17
C VAL A 126 0.84 -11.84 -14.01
N GLY A 127 1.11 -10.66 -13.45
CA GLY A 127 1.96 -10.52 -12.29
C GLY A 127 1.84 -9.14 -11.65
N VAL A 128 2.03 -9.11 -10.34
CA VAL A 128 2.29 -7.90 -9.54
C VAL A 128 3.61 -8.16 -8.82
N VAL A 129 4.57 -7.26 -9.00
CA VAL A 129 5.97 -7.43 -8.57
C VAL A 129 6.42 -6.28 -7.67
N ASP A 130 7.61 -6.40 -7.08
CA ASP A 130 8.20 -5.38 -6.19
C ASP A 130 7.46 -5.18 -4.85
N TRP A 131 7.28 -6.29 -4.12
CA TRP A 131 6.63 -6.34 -2.80
C TRP A 131 7.53 -5.89 -1.65
N ALA A 132 8.63 -5.19 -1.91
CA ALA A 132 9.62 -4.85 -0.87
C ALA A 132 9.06 -3.97 0.24
N LEU A 133 8.00 -3.19 -0.03
CA LEU A 133 7.33 -2.30 0.93
C LEU A 133 6.03 -2.90 1.50
N ALA A 134 5.74 -4.17 1.18
CA ALA A 134 4.47 -4.78 1.52
C ALA A 134 4.33 -5.08 3.02
N GLY A 135 3.11 -4.94 3.51
CA GLY A 135 2.73 -5.09 4.92
C GLY A 135 1.24 -5.12 5.12
#